data_AF-A0AAW8AS17-F1
#
_entry.id   AF-A0AAW8AS17-F1
#
_cell.length_a   1.000
_cell.length_b   1.000
_cell.length_c   1.000
_cell.angle_alpha   90.00
_cell.angle_beta   90.00
_cell.angle_gamma   90.00
#
_symmetry.space_group_name_H-M   'P 1'
#
loop_
_entity.id
_entity.type
_entity.pdbx_description
1 polymer ?
#
loop_
_entity_poly.entity_id
_entity_poly.type
_entity_poly.pdbx_seq_one_letter_code
_entity_poly.pdbx_strand_id
1 'polypeptide(L)'
;AQILDVNMDDALLNGVEAMTTFLNLMQSEPDIARIPIMIDSSKFEIIKAGLKCVQGKCIVNSISLKEGEAAFIEQANICKSFGA
;
A
#
# COMPACT_ATOMS: atom_id res chain seq x y z
N ALA A 1 7.66 -13.20 10.05
CA ALA A 1 8.15 -12.45 8.87
C ALA A 1 8.71 -11.12 9.33
N GLN A 2 9.73 -10.58 8.65
CA GLN A 2 10.29 -9.26 9.01
C GLN A 2 9.49 -8.10 8.41
N ILE A 3 8.76 -8.38 7.32
CA ILE A 3 7.83 -7.48 6.62
C ILE A 3 6.62 -8.34 6.21
N LEU A 4 5.41 -7.80 6.30
CA LEU A 4 4.20 -8.42 5.76
C LEU A 4 3.82 -7.75 4.44
N ASP A 5 3.80 -8.53 3.38
CA ASP A 5 3.38 -8.09 2.06
C ASP A 5 1.89 -8.36 1.85
N VAL A 6 1.15 -7.33 1.47
CA VAL A 6 -0.31 -7.38 1.32
C VAL A 6 -0.68 -7.03 -0.10
N ASN A 7 -1.23 -8.01 -0.83
CA ASN A 7 -1.71 -7.85 -2.19
C ASN A 7 -3.19 -8.23 -2.27
N MET A 8 -4.02 -7.36 -2.85
CA MET A 8 -5.46 -7.54 -3.03
C MET A 8 -5.89 -7.43 -4.50
N ASP A 9 -4.94 -7.59 -5.43
CA ASP A 9 -5.20 -7.60 -6.86
C ASP A 9 -5.83 -8.93 -7.27
N ASP A 10 -7.15 -8.92 -7.46
CA ASP A 10 -7.89 -10.02 -8.08
C ASP A 10 -9.06 -9.47 -8.89
N ALA A 11 -9.44 -10.15 -9.98
CA ALA A 11 -10.53 -9.71 -10.85
C ALA A 11 -11.90 -9.74 -10.18
N LEU A 12 -12.06 -10.54 -9.12
CA LEU A 12 -13.30 -10.69 -8.36
C LEU A 12 -13.40 -9.73 -7.18
N LEU A 13 -12.33 -8.97 -6.88
CA LEU A 13 -12.27 -8.08 -5.72
C LEU A 13 -12.37 -6.61 -6.10
N ASN A 14 -13.07 -5.85 -5.25
CA ASN A 14 -12.89 -4.40 -5.18
C ASN A 14 -11.59 -4.10 -4.44
N GLY A 15 -10.48 -3.97 -5.16
CA GLY A 15 -9.14 -3.88 -4.56
C GLY A 15 -8.95 -2.72 -3.57
N VAL A 16 -9.57 -1.56 -3.80
CA VAL A 16 -9.51 -0.43 -2.87
C VAL A 16 -10.18 -0.77 -1.54
N GLU A 17 -11.39 -1.33 -1.60
CA GLU A 17 -12.16 -1.73 -0.42
C GLU A 17 -11.49 -2.91 0.32
N ALA A 18 -11.00 -3.90 -0.43
CA ALA A 18 -10.32 -5.07 0.13
C ALA A 18 -9.02 -4.66 0.85
N MET A 19 -8.18 -3.85 0.22
CA MET A 19 -6.93 -3.35 0.81
C MET A 19 -7.19 -2.56 2.10
N THR A 20 -8.11 -1.59 2.04
CA THR A 20 -8.43 -0.76 3.21
C THR A 20 -9.02 -1.58 4.35
N THR A 21 -9.95 -2.49 4.05
CA THR A 21 -10.57 -3.37 5.05
C THR A 21 -9.54 -4.25 5.73
N PHE A 22 -8.69 -4.92 4.94
CA PHE A 22 -7.71 -5.85 5.48
C PHE A 22 -6.64 -5.15 6.32
N LEU A 23 -6.12 -4.01 5.86
CA LEU A 23 -5.14 -3.22 6.61
C LEU A 23 -5.71 -2.69 7.94
N ASN A 24 -6.99 -2.31 7.98
CA ASN A 24 -7.65 -1.89 9.22
C ASN A 24 -7.81 -3.06 10.19
N LEU A 25 -8.21 -4.25 9.71
CA LEU A 25 -8.33 -5.46 10.53
C LEU A 25 -6.97 -5.93 11.07
N MET A 26 -5.91 -5.88 10.25
CA MET A 26 -4.56 -6.22 10.71
C MET A 26 -4.08 -5.28 11.81
N GLN A 27 -4.35 -3.98 11.67
CA GLN A 27 -3.94 -2.98 12.65
C GLN A 27 -4.74 -3.05 13.96
N SER A 28 -5.90 -3.73 13.99
CA SER A 28 -6.62 -3.97 15.26
C SER A 28 -5.97 -5.04 16.13
N GLU A 29 -5.05 -5.85 15.59
CA GLU A 29 -4.31 -6.87 16.35
C GLU A 29 -2.89 -6.38 16.68
N PRO A 30 -2.57 -6.07 17.96
CA PRO A 30 -1.28 -5.48 18.35
C PRO A 30 -0.05 -6.32 17.95
N ASP A 31 -0.22 -7.63 17.89
CA ASP A 31 0.84 -8.58 17.52
C ASP A 31 1.20 -8.51 16.04
N ILE A 32 0.24 -8.12 15.20
CA ILE A 32 0.39 -7.95 13.76
C ILE A 32 0.82 -6.52 13.44
N ALA A 33 0.22 -5.52 14.10
CA ALA A 33 0.45 -4.10 13.87
C ALA A 33 1.92 -3.65 14.07
N ARG A 34 2.71 -4.40 14.86
CA ARG A 34 4.14 -4.14 15.06
C ARG A 34 5.03 -4.55 13.88
N ILE A 35 4.51 -5.32 12.91
CA ILE A 35 5.27 -5.81 11.76
C ILE A 35 5.15 -4.79 10.63
N PRO A 36 6.27 -4.31 10.04
CA PRO A 36 6.22 -3.41 8.88
C PRO A 36 5.39 -3.99 7.74
N ILE A 37 4.59 -3.15 7.09
CA ILE A 37 3.70 -3.54 6.00
C ILE A 37 4.29 -3.07 4.67
N MET A 38 4.28 -3.97 3.68
CA MET A 38 4.47 -3.66 2.27
C MET A 38 3.10 -3.69 1.58
N ILE A 39 2.72 -2.58 0.97
CA ILE A 39 1.47 -2.43 0.23
C ILE A 39 1.77 -2.79 -1.22
N ASP A 40 1.26 -3.94 -1.66
CA ASP A 40 1.47 -4.47 -3.00
C ASP A 40 0.23 -4.34 -3.87
N SER A 41 0.37 -3.63 -4.99
CA SER A 41 -0.63 -3.60 -6.06
C SER A 41 -0.03 -3.05 -7.35
N SER A 42 -0.56 -3.54 -8.47
CA SER A 42 -0.32 -2.99 -9.80
C SER A 42 -1.06 -1.68 -10.07
N LYS A 43 -2.01 -1.29 -9.21
CA LYS A 43 -2.88 -0.12 -9.35
C LYS A 43 -2.59 0.92 -8.28
N PHE A 44 -2.15 2.11 -8.71
CA PHE A 44 -1.70 3.13 -7.76
C PHE A 44 -2.83 3.68 -6.87
N GLU A 45 -4.09 3.63 -7.31
CA GLU A 45 -5.24 3.98 -6.49
C GLU A 45 -5.42 3.06 -5.27
N ILE A 46 -5.06 1.77 -5.40
CA ILE A 46 -5.08 0.80 -4.29
C ILE A 46 -3.93 1.10 -3.33
N ILE A 47 -2.72 1.35 -3.86
CA ILE A 47 -1.57 1.78 -3.05
C ILE A 47 -1.93 3.04 -2.24
N LYS A 48 -2.50 4.06 -2.89
CA LYS A 48 -2.90 5.31 -2.25
C LYS A 48 -3.97 5.12 -1.18
N ALA A 49 -4.87 4.14 -1.36
CA ALA A 49 -5.84 3.77 -0.35
C ALA A 49 -5.16 3.12 0.87
N GLY A 50 -4.22 2.20 0.65
CA GLY A 50 -3.43 1.60 1.73
C GLY A 50 -2.59 2.62 2.51
N LEU A 51 -1.92 3.55 1.81
CA LEU A 51 -1.12 4.63 2.41
C LEU A 51 -1.95 5.50 3.38
N LYS A 52 -3.24 5.69 3.12
CA LYS A 52 -4.14 6.44 4.01
C LYS A 52 -4.57 5.66 5.25
N CYS A 53 -4.46 4.33 5.23
CA CYS A 53 -4.92 3.45 6.30
C CYS A 53 -3.80 3.06 7.27
N VAL A 54 -2.55 2.95 6.81
CA VAL A 54 -1.44 2.52 7.65
C VAL A 54 -0.99 3.64 8.57
N GLN A 55 -0.95 3.37 9.87
CA GLN A 55 -0.31 4.24 10.85
C GLN A 55 1.17 3.89 10.97
N GLY A 56 2.05 4.83 10.61
CA GLY A 56 3.49 4.64 10.64
C GLY A 56 4.10 4.35 9.27
N LYS A 57 5.36 3.89 9.26
CA LYS A 57 6.09 3.65 8.01
C LYS A 57 5.63 2.35 7.35
N CYS A 58 5.37 2.42 6.05
CA CYS A 58 5.10 1.26 5.20
C CYS A 58 6.01 1.30 3.97
N ILE A 59 6.03 0.22 3.21
CA ILE A 59 6.80 0.10 1.97
C ILE A 59 5.80 0.04 0.82
N VAL A 60 6.03 0.81 -0.24
CA VAL A 60 5.21 0.75 -1.46
C VAL A 60 5.82 -0.26 -2.43
N ASN A 61 5.03 -1.23 -2.86
CA ASN A 61 5.35 -2.19 -3.91
C ASN A 61 4.29 -2.09 -5.04
N SER A 62 4.54 -1.43 -6.15
CA SER A 62 5.71 -0.64 -6.49
C SER A 62 5.31 0.52 -7.39
N ILE A 63 6.26 1.41 -7.65
CA ILE A 63 6.15 2.43 -8.71
C ILE A 63 7.24 2.17 -9.75
N SER A 64 7.01 2.52 -11.01
CA SER A 64 7.99 2.32 -12.07
C SER A 64 7.84 3.36 -13.18
N LEU A 65 8.82 3.40 -14.09
CA LEU A 65 8.78 4.28 -15.27
C LEU A 65 7.86 3.77 -16.40
N LYS A 66 7.06 2.71 -16.18
CA LYS A 66 6.19 2.09 -17.19
C LYS A 66 5.18 3.08 -17.80
N GLU A 67 4.64 3.99 -16.99
CA GLU A 67 3.68 5.02 -17.41
C GLU A 67 4.35 6.37 -17.74
N GLY A 68 5.69 6.40 -17.80
CA GLY A 68 6.49 7.59 -18.08
C GLY A 68 6.98 8.30 -16.81
N GLU A 69 7.91 9.24 -17.03
CA GLU A 69 8.61 9.95 -15.96
C GLU A 69 7.67 10.85 -15.13
N ALA A 70 6.71 11.53 -15.77
CA ALA A 70 5.77 12.40 -15.08
C ALA A 70 4.93 11.64 -14.04
N ALA A 71 4.37 10.48 -14.44
CA ALA A 71 3.60 9.62 -13.54
C ALA A 71 4.47 9.08 -12.40
N PHE A 72 5.69 8.64 -12.70
CA PHE A 72 6.63 8.18 -11.69
C PHE A 72 6.96 9.26 -10.65
N ILE A 73 7.25 10.49 -11.08
CA ILE A 73 7.54 11.62 -10.18
C ILE A 73 6.32 11.95 -9.31
N GLU A 74 5.12 11.98 -9.89
CA GLU A 74 3.89 12.21 -9.13
C GLU A 74 3.69 11.15 -8.04
N GLN A 75 3.76 9.87 -8.43
CA GLN A 75 3.60 8.74 -7.52
C GLN A 75 4.68 8.73 -6.43
N ALA A 76 5.94 9.00 -6.78
CA ALA A 76 7.05 9.10 -5.82
C ALA A 76 6.85 10.24 -4.81
N ASN A 77 6.38 11.41 -5.27
CA ASN A 77 6.06 12.54 -4.40
C ASN A 77 4.92 12.21 -3.44
N ILE A 78 3.90 11.47 -3.91
CA ILE A 78 2.83 10.97 -3.05
C ILE A 78 3.40 10.05 -1.99
N CYS A 79 4.18 9.01 -2.35
CA CYS A 79 4.80 8.10 -1.38
C CYS A 79 5.62 8.86 -0.33
N LYS A 80 6.47 9.80 -0.77
CA LYS A 80 7.28 10.66 0.10
C LYS A 80 6.44 11.50 1.05
N SER A 81 5.29 12.02 0.60
CA SER A 81 4.37 12.82 1.43
C SER A 81 3.73 12.02 2.57
N PHE A 82 3.57 10.71 2.40
CA PHE A 82 3.10 9.79 3.44
C PHE A 82 4.24 9.26 4.32
N GLY A 83 5.50 9.56 4.00
CA GLY A 83 6.66 9.05 4.72
C GLY A 83 6.88 7.54 4.57
N ALA A 84 6.32 6.97 3.51
CA ALA A 84 6.56 5.60 3.06
C ALA A 84 7.92 5.49 2.35
#